data_AF-A0A7J9YZ35-F1
#
_entry.id   AF-A0A7J9YZ35-F1
#
_cell.length_a   1.000
_cell.length_b   1.000
_cell.length_c   1.000
_cell.angle_alpha   90.00
_cell.angle_beta   90.00
_cell.angle_gamma   90.00
#
_symmetry.space_group_name_H-M   'P 1'
#
loop_
_entity.id
_entity.type
_entity.pdbx_description
1 polymer ?
#
loop_
_entity_poly.entity_id
_entity_poly.type
_entity_poly.pdbx_seq_one_letter_code
_entity_poly.pdbx_strand_id
1 'polypeptide(L)'
;MSAGLTLPEAITALVGEKRAVGYKYDAEARVLARFEAFNRRGFPGLDTLTESSVQAWIAAARRRGVKPATLQGLAAPVRELARWLSRRGVAAYLLPRAALPRPAR
;
A
#
# COMPACT_ATOMS: atom_id res chain seq x y z
N MET A 1 7.69 -2.35 25.48
CA MET A 1 6.89 -2.37 24.24
C MET A 1 7.61 -1.47 23.26
N SER A 2 8.27 -2.03 22.23
CA SER A 2 8.89 -1.19 21.20
C SER A 2 7.76 -0.40 20.55
N ALA A 3 7.84 0.93 20.54
CA ALA A 3 6.86 1.77 19.87
C ALA A 3 6.91 1.40 18.38
N GLY A 4 5.97 0.54 17.97
CA GLY A 4 5.89 0.04 16.60
C GLY A 4 5.58 1.21 15.67
N LEU A 5 6.35 1.32 14.59
CA LEU A 5 6.10 2.28 13.53
C LEU A 5 4.65 2.15 13.04
N THR A 6 3.86 3.20 13.17
CA THR A 6 2.47 3.20 12.70
C THR A 6 2.40 3.24 11.18
N LEU A 7 1.26 2.85 10.60
CA LEU A 7 1.07 2.89 9.15
C LEU A 7 1.27 4.30 8.53
N PRO A 8 0.79 5.41 9.13
CA PRO A 8 1.07 6.77 8.64
C PRO A 8 2.56 7.15 8.69
N GLU A 9 3.28 6.73 9.74
CA GLU A 9 4.72 6.98 9.88
C GLU A 9 5.51 6.20 8.82
N ALA A 10 5.13 4.94 8.58
CA ALA A 10 5.72 4.12 7.53
C ALA A 10 5.54 4.73 6.13
N ILE A 11 4.34 5.25 5.85
CA ILE A 11 4.06 5.95 4.58
C ILE A 11 4.90 7.21 4.46
N THR A 12 4.96 8.02 5.52
CA THR A 12 5.75 9.27 5.53
C THR A 12 7.24 8.98 5.28
N ALA A 13 7.80 7.99 5.97
CA ALA A 13 9.19 7.59 5.82
C ALA A 13 9.49 7.06 4.41
N LEU A 14 8.65 6.18 3.86
CA LEU A 14 8.79 5.68 2.48
C LEU A 14 8.74 6.82 1.46
N VAL A 15 7.76 7.72 1.57
CA VAL A 15 7.62 8.86 0.64
C VAL A 15 8.83 9.78 0.74
N GLY A 16 9.31 10.04 1.95
CA GLY A 16 10.54 10.83 2.20
C GLY A 16 11.76 10.21 1.53
N GLU A 17 11.99 8.91 1.72
CA GLU A 17 13.09 8.17 1.08
C GLU A 17 12.99 8.20 -0.46
N LYS A 18 11.78 8.03 -1.00
CA LYS A 18 11.55 8.07 -2.46
C LYS A 18 11.87 9.43 -3.04
N ARG A 19 11.48 10.50 -2.36
CA ARG A 19 11.77 11.88 -2.79
C ARG A 19 13.24 12.24 -2.63
N ALA A 20 13.88 11.78 -1.57
CA ALA A 20 15.32 11.99 -1.35
C ALA A 20 16.18 11.41 -2.48
N VAL A 21 15.76 10.30 -3.10
CA VAL A 21 16.44 9.70 -4.26
C VAL A 21 15.93 10.19 -5.62
N GLY A 22 15.13 11.28 -5.65
CA GLY A 22 14.77 12.00 -6.87
C GLY A 22 13.41 11.65 -7.50
N TYR A 23 12.60 10.76 -6.89
CA TYR A 23 11.24 10.51 -7.40
C TYR A 23 10.26 11.59 -6.90
N LYS A 24 9.42 12.14 -7.79
CA LYS A 24 8.32 13.04 -7.39
C LYS A 24 7.35 12.34 -6.41
N TYR A 25 6.94 11.13 -6.77
CA TYR A 25 6.17 10.19 -5.95
C TYR A 25 4.77 10.70 -5.50
N ASP A 26 4.22 11.71 -6.17
CA ASP A 26 2.95 12.36 -5.77
C ASP A 26 1.71 11.50 -6.04
N ALA A 27 1.72 10.68 -7.09
CA ALA A 27 0.61 9.80 -7.40
C ALA A 27 0.56 8.64 -6.40
N GLU A 28 1.70 8.02 -6.15
CA GLU A 28 1.91 6.91 -5.24
C GLU A 28 1.62 7.34 -3.79
N ALA A 29 2.12 8.50 -3.35
CA ALA A 29 1.81 9.05 -2.03
C ALA A 29 0.30 9.25 -1.82
N ARG A 30 -0.43 9.74 -2.84
CA ARG A 30 -1.90 9.88 -2.76
C ARG A 30 -2.62 8.53 -2.70
N VAL A 31 -2.11 7.51 -3.39
CA VAL A 31 -2.64 6.14 -3.28
C VAL A 31 -2.42 5.60 -1.86
N LEU A 32 -1.22 5.76 -1.31
CA LEU A 32 -0.89 5.32 0.04
C LEU A 32 -1.72 6.03 1.11
N ALA A 33 -1.94 7.34 0.98
CA ALA A 33 -2.82 8.09 1.88
C ALA A 33 -4.29 7.60 1.83
N ARG A 34 -4.80 7.26 0.63
CA ARG A 34 -6.14 6.67 0.50
C ARG A 34 -6.20 5.26 1.08
N PHE A 35 -5.12 4.48 0.94
CA PHE A 35 -5.01 3.16 1.54
C PHE A 35 -4.98 3.25 3.07
N GLU A 36 -4.20 4.16 3.65
CA GLU A 36 -4.22 4.42 5.11
C GLU A 36 -5.63 4.78 5.57
N ALA A 37 -6.29 5.75 4.92
CA ALA A 37 -7.62 6.20 5.32
C ALA A 37 -8.68 5.08 5.19
N PHE A 38 -8.53 4.19 4.20
CA PHE A 38 -9.35 2.99 4.06
C PHE A 38 -9.13 2.03 5.24
N ASN A 39 -7.88 1.77 5.61
CA ASN A 39 -7.55 0.88 6.71
C ASN A 39 -7.99 1.41 8.07
N ARG A 40 -7.79 2.70 8.33
CA ARG A 40 -8.22 3.33 9.59
C ARG A 40 -9.72 3.17 9.87
N ARG A 41 -10.55 3.05 8.82
CA ARG A 41 -12.01 2.83 8.94
C ARG A 41 -12.38 1.35 9.07
N GLY A 42 -11.70 0.47 8.35
CA GLY A 42 -12.06 -0.96 8.27
C GLY A 42 -11.26 -1.89 9.18
N PHE A 43 -10.11 -1.43 9.67
CA PHE A 43 -9.11 -2.18 10.42
C PHE A 43 -8.46 -1.27 11.49
N PRO A 44 -9.21 -0.87 12.54
CA PRO A 44 -8.67 -0.01 13.60
C PRO A 44 -7.51 -0.71 14.34
N GLY A 45 -6.46 0.03 14.69
CA GLY A 45 -5.28 -0.50 15.38
C GLY A 45 -4.34 -1.32 14.49
N LEU A 46 -4.47 -1.23 13.17
CA LEU A 46 -3.61 -1.94 12.23
C LEU A 46 -2.26 -1.22 12.06
N ASP A 47 -1.20 -1.81 12.61
CA ASP A 47 0.16 -1.25 12.56
C ASP A 47 0.95 -1.66 11.30
N THR A 48 0.50 -2.70 10.59
CA THR A 48 1.17 -3.24 9.39
C THR A 48 0.19 -3.79 8.36
N LEU A 49 0.66 -4.08 7.15
CA LEU A 49 -0.17 -4.65 6.08
C LEU A 49 -0.46 -6.13 6.37
N THR A 50 -1.72 -6.47 6.58
CA THR A 50 -2.18 -7.87 6.66
C THR A 50 -2.78 -8.30 5.32
N GLU A 51 -2.92 -9.61 5.12
CA GLU A 51 -3.59 -10.11 3.91
C GLU A 51 -5.02 -9.59 3.80
N SER A 52 -5.79 -9.64 4.90
CA SER A 52 -7.18 -9.17 4.92
C SER A 52 -7.30 -7.69 4.55
N SER A 53 -6.39 -6.84 5.04
CA SER A 53 -6.43 -5.40 4.79
C SER A 53 -6.11 -5.05 3.34
N VAL A 54 -5.11 -5.72 2.76
CA VAL A 54 -4.72 -5.56 1.35
C VAL A 54 -5.78 -6.15 0.41
N GLN A 55 -6.35 -7.32 0.71
CA GLN A 55 -7.40 -7.92 -0.12
C GLN A 55 -8.69 -7.09 -0.07
N ALA A 56 -9.05 -6.53 1.07
CA ALA A 56 -10.21 -5.64 1.20
C ALA A 56 -10.07 -4.38 0.34
N TRP A 57 -8.87 -3.79 0.27
CA TRP A 57 -8.56 -2.67 -0.62
C TRP A 57 -8.75 -3.03 -2.10
N ILE A 58 -8.21 -4.17 -2.53
CA ILE A 58 -8.35 -4.67 -3.90
C ILE A 58 -9.81 -4.97 -4.24
N ALA A 59 -10.53 -5.64 -3.34
CA ALA A 59 -11.95 -5.95 -3.50
C ALA A 59 -12.79 -4.66 -3.61
N ALA A 60 -12.53 -3.65 -2.79
CA ALA A 60 -13.21 -2.36 -2.86
C ALA A 60 -12.98 -1.66 -4.20
N ALA A 61 -11.76 -1.69 -4.73
CA ALA A 61 -11.45 -1.14 -6.05
C ALA A 61 -12.19 -1.91 -7.17
N ARG A 62 -12.19 -3.24 -7.13
CA ARG A 62 -12.91 -4.08 -8.11
C ARG A 62 -14.41 -3.83 -8.10
N ARG A 63 -15.05 -3.68 -6.92
CA ARG A 63 -16.48 -3.34 -6.81
C ARG A 63 -16.84 -2.01 -7.45
N ARG A 64 -15.89 -1.09 -7.56
CA ARG A 64 -16.07 0.20 -8.28
C ARG A 64 -15.86 0.10 -9.79
N GLY A 65 -15.61 -1.09 -10.33
CA GLY A 65 -15.41 -1.30 -11.76
C GLY A 65 -14.14 -0.66 -12.31
N VAL A 66 -13.11 -0.43 -11.49
CA VAL A 66 -11.87 0.20 -11.98
C VAL A 66 -11.19 -0.69 -13.02
N LYS A 67 -10.66 -0.06 -14.08
CA LYS A 67 -9.94 -0.77 -15.15
C LYS A 67 -8.68 -1.49 -14.61
N PRO A 68 -8.22 -2.59 -15.24
CA PRO A 68 -7.02 -3.31 -14.81
C PRO A 68 -5.78 -2.44 -14.62
N ALA A 69 -5.54 -1.47 -15.51
CA ALA A 69 -4.43 -0.52 -15.39
C ALA A 69 -4.51 0.31 -14.10
N THR A 70 -5.69 0.84 -13.78
CA THR A 70 -5.93 1.57 -12.54
C THR A 70 -5.74 0.68 -11.33
N LEU A 71 -6.23 -0.57 -11.38
CA LEU A 71 -6.06 -1.53 -10.28
C LEU A 71 -4.57 -1.82 -10.00
N GLN A 72 -3.74 -1.93 -11.05
CA GLN A 72 -2.29 -2.06 -10.89
C GLN A 72 -1.67 -0.80 -10.27
N GLY A 73 -2.10 0.40 -10.68
CA GLY A 73 -1.67 1.67 -10.09
C GLY A 73 -2.05 1.82 -8.61
N LEU A 74 -3.16 1.22 -8.18
CA LEU A 74 -3.55 1.17 -6.76
C LEU A 74 -2.75 0.14 -5.96
N ALA A 75 -2.26 -0.92 -6.61
CA ALA A 75 -1.57 -2.03 -5.97
C ALA A 75 -0.05 -1.86 -5.91
N ALA A 76 0.55 -1.17 -6.88
CA ALA A 76 2.00 -0.99 -6.94
C ALA A 76 2.59 -0.27 -5.71
N PRO A 77 2.02 0.87 -5.25
CA PRO A 77 2.50 1.55 -4.05
C PRO A 77 2.31 0.70 -2.78
N VAL A 78 1.21 -0.03 -2.67
CA VAL A 78 0.94 -0.92 -1.53
C VAL A 78 1.98 -2.05 -1.45
N ARG A 79 2.35 -2.65 -2.59
CA ARG A 79 3.44 -3.65 -2.64
C ARG A 79 4.80 -3.05 -2.27
N GLU A 80 5.03 -1.80 -2.67
CA GLU A 80 6.27 -1.11 -2.33
C GLU A 80 6.38 -0.83 -0.82
N LEU A 81 5.28 -0.40 -0.20
CA LEU A 81 5.18 -0.26 1.24
C LEU A 81 5.42 -1.58 1.97
N ALA A 82 4.80 -2.67 1.52
CA ALA A 82 5.05 -4.01 2.08
C ALA A 82 6.54 -4.36 2.02
N ARG A 83 7.20 -4.20 0.86
CA ARG A 83 8.64 -4.45 0.73
C ARG A 83 9.48 -3.53 1.63
N TRP A 84 9.08 -2.27 1.77
CA TRP A 84 9.80 -1.29 2.59
C TRP A 84 9.76 -1.64 4.08
N LEU A 85 8.60 -2.10 4.55
CA LEU A 85 8.38 -2.62 5.91
C LEU A 85 9.18 -3.91 6.14
N SER A 86 9.13 -4.86 5.20
CA SER A 86 9.87 -6.12 5.33
C SER A 86 11.40 -5.91 5.40
N ARG A 87 11.96 -4.95 4.65
CA ARG A 87 13.39 -4.60 4.76
C ARG A 87 13.79 -4.03 6.13
N ARG A 88 12.81 -3.63 6.95
CA ARG A 88 12.99 -3.09 8.31
C ARG A 88 12.58 -4.07 9.40
N GLY A 89 12.38 -5.35 9.05
CA GLY A 89 11.99 -6.39 9.99
C GLY A 89 10.51 -6.35 10.41
N VAL A 90 9.69 -5.48 9.80
CA VAL A 90 8.25 -5.45 10.06
C VAL A 90 7.55 -6.47 9.15
N ALA A 91 6.88 -7.43 9.76
CA ALA A 91 6.07 -8.41 9.03
C ALA A 91 4.94 -7.69 8.28
N ALA A 92 4.91 -7.82 6.95
CA ALA A 92 3.94 -7.15 6.09
C ALA A 92 3.57 -8.07 4.92
N TYR A 93 2.27 -8.24 4.68
CA TYR A 93 1.78 -9.03 3.56
C TYR A 93 2.12 -8.37 2.23
N LEU A 94 2.82 -9.11 1.37
CA LEU A 94 3.20 -8.67 0.03
C LEU A 94 2.23 -9.24 -1.01
N LEU A 95 1.36 -8.39 -1.56
CA LEU A 95 0.44 -8.78 -2.63
C LEU A 95 1.20 -9.34 -3.85
N PRO A 96 0.97 -10.60 -4.26
CA PRO A 96 1.62 -11.16 -5.44
C PRO A 96 1.28 -10.38 -6.72
N ARG A 97 2.24 -10.27 -7.66
CA ARG A 97 1.99 -9.58 -8.94
C ARG A 97 0.95 -10.32 -9.79
N ALA A 98 0.96 -11.66 -9.73
CA ALA A 98 0.02 -12.52 -10.44
C ALA A 98 -1.43 -12.45 -9.90
N ALA A 99 -1.65 -11.86 -8.73
CA ALA A 99 -2.99 -11.74 -8.13
C ALA A 99 -3.93 -10.76 -8.87
N LEU A 100 -3.39 -9.94 -9.78
CA LEU A 100 -4.14 -8.93 -10.51
C LEU A 100 -4.00 -9.12 -12.04
N PRO A 101 -5.08 -8.88 -12.81
CA PRO A 101 -5.03 -8.98 -14.27
C PRO A 101 -3.98 -8.03 -14.84
N ARG A 102 -3.30 -8.47 -15.91
CA ARG A 102 -2.38 -7.60 -16.65
C ARG A 102 -3.19 -6.56 -17.42
N PRO A 103 -2.74 -5.29 -17.47
CA PRO A 103 -3.33 -4.33 -18.40
C PRO A 103 -3.22 -4.87 -19.84
N ALA A 104 -4.25 -4.67 -20.65
CA ALA A 104 -4.11 -4.87 -22.09
C ALA A 104 -2.97 -3.96 -22.59
N ARG A 105 -2.08 -4.52 -23.41
CA ARG A 105 -0.98 -3.80 -24.03
C ARG A 105 -1.50 -2.93 -25.17
#